data_AF-A0A9W7YN87-F1
#
_entry.id   AF-A0A9W7YN87-F1
#
_cell.length_a   1.000
_cell.length_b   1.000
_cell.length_c   1.000
_cell.angle_alpha   90.00
_cell.angle_beta   90.00
_cell.angle_gamma   90.00
#
_symmetry.space_group_name_H-M   'P 1'
#
loop_
_entity.id
_entity.type
_entity.pdbx_description
1 polymer ?
#
loop_
_entity_poly.entity_id
_entity_poly.type
_entity_poly.pdbx_seq_one_letter_code
_entity_poly.pdbx_strand_id
1 'polypeptide(L)'
;MPWSQVTHTFQARSKGCYLVTNDVLKAIESEVRKYKIGMCNLFLQHTSASLCLNENVCREVREDLTMALDHIAPESLPYKHTDEGPDDACGH
;
A
#
# COMPACT_ATOMS: atom_id res chain seq x y z
N MET A 1 14.90 21.56 -13.14
CA MET A 1 13.57 21.00 -13.44
C MET A 1 12.78 21.03 -12.15
N PRO A 2 11.61 21.69 -12.11
CA PRO A 2 10.82 21.75 -10.88
C PRO A 2 10.30 20.36 -10.54
N TRP A 3 10.52 19.93 -9.31
CA TRP A 3 9.94 18.73 -8.73
C TRP A 3 9.29 19.12 -7.40
N SER A 4 8.23 18.42 -7.05
CA SER A 4 7.53 18.59 -5.78
C SER A 4 7.60 17.29 -5.00
N GLN A 5 7.70 17.39 -3.68
CA GLN A 5 7.58 16.25 -2.78
C GLN A 5 6.69 16.64 -1.60
N VAL A 6 5.81 15.71 -1.25
CA VAL A 6 4.94 15.81 -0.10
C VAL A 6 4.97 14.48 0.64
N THR A 7 4.87 14.56 1.96
CA THR A 7 4.72 13.40 2.83
C THR A 7 3.31 13.40 3.38
N HIS A 8 2.65 12.24 3.36
CA HIS A 8 1.31 12.08 3.89
C HIS A 8 1.23 10.81 4.73
N THR A 9 0.50 10.89 5.84
CA THR A 9 0.27 9.75 6.73
C THR A 9 -1.16 9.26 6.55
N PHE A 10 -1.31 7.99 6.19
CA PHE A 10 -2.63 7.36 6.09
C PHE A 10 -3.08 6.83 7.46
N GLN A 11 -4.39 6.66 7.60
CA GLN A 11 -4.94 5.95 8.75
C GLN A 11 -4.51 4.48 8.71
N ALA A 12 -4.12 3.95 9.86
CA ALA A 12 -3.84 2.53 10.00
C ALA A 12 -5.10 1.70 9.68
N ARG A 13 -4.90 0.58 9.00
CA ARG A 13 -5.94 -0.39 8.66
C ARG A 13 -5.49 -1.76 9.15
N SER A 14 -6.43 -2.65 9.41
CA SER A 14 -6.11 -4.06 9.66
C SER A 14 -5.43 -4.67 8.43
N LYS A 15 -4.93 -5.90 8.55
CA LYS A 15 -4.41 -6.66 7.40
C LYS A 15 -5.42 -6.73 6.26
N GLY A 16 -4.94 -6.58 5.03
CA GLY A 16 -5.72 -6.76 3.80
C GLY A 16 -5.39 -5.77 2.69
N CYS A 17 -6.07 -5.90 1.55
CA CYS A 17 -5.88 -5.03 0.41
C CYS A 17 -6.94 -3.91 0.35
N TYR A 18 -6.47 -2.66 0.26
CA TYR A 18 -7.34 -1.49 0.27
C TYR A 18 -7.08 -0.54 -0.88
N LEU A 19 -8.13 0.12 -1.34
CA LEU A 19 -7.99 1.24 -2.26
C LEU A 19 -7.47 2.46 -1.50
N VAL A 20 -6.44 3.08 -2.06
CA VAL A 20 -5.85 4.32 -1.54
C VAL A 20 -5.79 5.43 -2.58
N THR A 21 -6.31 5.19 -3.80
CA THR A 21 -6.25 6.15 -4.92
C THR A 21 -6.80 7.53 -4.54
N ASN A 22 -7.97 7.57 -3.89
CA ASN A 22 -8.58 8.84 -3.48
C ASN A 22 -7.77 9.53 -2.37
N ASP A 23 -7.20 8.76 -1.44
CA ASP A 23 -6.37 9.30 -0.36
C ASP A 23 -5.07 9.90 -0.93
N VAL A 24 -4.42 9.18 -1.86
CA VAL A 24 -3.23 9.66 -2.59
C VAL A 24 -3.54 10.91 -3.41
N LEU A 25 -4.63 10.91 -4.20
CA LEU A 25 -5.01 12.07 -5.02
C LEU A 25 -5.26 13.31 -4.18
N LYS A 26 -5.97 13.18 -3.06
CA LYS A 26 -6.18 14.29 -2.10
C LYS A 26 -4.85 14.79 -1.53
N ALA A 27 -3.93 13.89 -1.20
CA ALA A 27 -2.64 14.24 -0.62
C ALA A 27 -1.73 15.01 -1.59
N ILE A 28 -1.81 14.74 -2.90
CA ILE A 28 -0.93 15.34 -3.92
C ILE A 28 -1.62 16.37 -4.82
N GLU A 29 -2.90 16.67 -4.59
CA GLU A 29 -3.74 17.47 -5.49
C GLU A 29 -3.12 18.84 -5.82
N SER A 30 -2.61 19.55 -4.80
CA SER A 30 -1.99 20.87 -4.98
C SER A 30 -0.76 20.83 -5.87
N GLU A 31 0.00 19.73 -5.82
CA GLU A 31 1.24 19.57 -6.56
C GLU A 31 0.98 19.10 -7.98
N VAL A 32 0.15 18.07 -8.17
CA VAL A 32 -0.14 17.51 -9.50
C VAL A 32 -0.76 18.56 -10.43
N ARG A 33 -1.60 19.46 -9.92
CA ARG A 33 -2.21 20.55 -10.71
C ARG A 33 -1.20 21.54 -11.30
N LYS A 34 0.03 21.61 -10.77
CA LYS A 34 1.10 22.50 -11.28
C LYS A 34 1.77 21.95 -12.55
N TYR A 35 1.61 20.67 -12.84
CA TYR A 35 2.29 19.98 -13.93
C TYR A 35 1.28 19.49 -14.97
N LYS A 36 1.54 19.76 -16.26
CA LYS A 36 0.74 19.17 -17.35
C LYS A 36 1.17 17.74 -17.68
N ILE A 37 2.46 17.47 -17.60
CA ILE A 37 3.10 16.18 -17.88
C ILE A 37 4.24 16.04 -16.89
N GLY A 38 4.41 14.84 -16.33
CA GLY A 38 5.47 14.55 -15.38
C GLY A 38 5.48 13.08 -14.98
N MET A 39 6.30 12.77 -13.98
CA MET A 39 6.39 11.45 -13.36
C MET A 39 6.01 11.56 -11.89
N CYS A 40 5.15 10.65 -11.41
CA CYS A 40 4.79 10.55 -10.01
C CYS A 40 5.44 9.30 -9.43
N ASN A 41 6.27 9.48 -8.40
CA ASN A 41 6.84 8.38 -7.65
C ASN A 41 6.13 8.29 -6.29
N LEU A 42 5.55 7.14 -5.97
CA LEU A 42 4.93 6.88 -4.68
C LEU A 42 5.86 5.95 -3.89
N PHE A 43 6.39 6.46 -2.77
CA PHE A 43 7.27 5.71 -1.90
C PHE A 43 6.59 5.47 -0.55
N LEU A 44 6.39 4.21 -0.20
CA LEU A 44 5.83 3.81 1.07
C LEU A 44 6.96 3.64 2.09
N GLN A 45 6.93 4.44 3.15
CA GLN A 45 7.91 4.41 4.25
C GLN A 45 7.46 3.41 5.33
N HIS A 46 7.22 2.15 4.92
CA HIS A 46 6.81 1.07 5.80
C HIS A 46 7.41 -0.25 5.30
N THR A 47 7.82 -1.12 6.22
CA THR A 47 8.49 -2.38 5.88
C THR A 47 7.55 -3.58 5.80
N SER A 48 6.38 -3.51 6.42
CA SER A 48 5.38 -4.57 6.42
C SER A 48 4.11 -4.22 5.63
N ALA A 49 4.25 -3.33 4.63
CA ALA A 49 3.17 -2.95 3.73
C ALA A 49 3.72 -2.62 2.34
N SER A 50 2.86 -2.69 1.32
CA SER A 50 3.24 -2.44 -0.08
C SER A 50 2.19 -1.62 -0.83
N LEU A 51 2.63 -0.95 -1.89
CA LEU A 51 1.74 -0.31 -2.88
C LEU A 51 1.70 -1.18 -4.14
N CYS A 52 0.50 -1.49 -4.61
CA CYS A 52 0.29 -2.20 -5.87
C CYS A 52 -0.69 -1.44 -6.77
N LEU A 53 -0.57 -1.65 -8.08
CA LEU A 53 -1.54 -1.20 -9.07
C LEU A 53 -2.28 -2.42 -9.61
N ASN A 54 -3.60 -2.42 -9.51
CA ASN A 54 -4.43 -3.53 -9.96
C ASN A 54 -5.78 -3.03 -10.48
N GLU A 55 -6.56 -3.93 -11.07
CA GLU A 55 -7.94 -3.68 -11.48
C GLU A 55 -8.83 -3.32 -10.28
N ASN A 56 -9.76 -2.39 -10.49
CA ASN A 56 -10.75 -1.97 -9.50
C ASN A 56 -12.16 -1.95 -10.11
N VAL A 57 -12.53 -3.03 -10.79
CA VAL A 57 -13.86 -3.17 -11.41
C VAL A 57 -14.87 -3.77 -10.43
N CYS A 58 -14.45 -4.68 -9.56
CA CYS A 58 -15.31 -5.30 -8.56
C CYS A 58 -14.61 -5.42 -7.20
N ARG A 59 -15.39 -5.68 -6.15
CA ARG A 59 -14.90 -5.74 -4.77
C ARG A 59 -14.05 -7.00 -4.56
N GLU A 60 -14.40 -8.07 -5.25
CA GLU A 60 -13.84 -9.42 -5.17
C GLU A 60 -12.35 -9.42 -5.51
N VAL A 61 -11.88 -8.56 -6.43
CA VAL A 61 -10.43 -8.43 -6.73
C VAL A 61 -9.59 -8.19 -5.49
N ARG A 62 -10.10 -7.40 -4.53
CA ARG A 62 -9.39 -7.13 -3.26
C ARG A 62 -9.41 -8.32 -2.31
N GLU A 63 -10.50 -9.07 -2.33
CA GLU A 63 -10.68 -10.27 -1.50
C GLU A 63 -9.78 -11.39 -2.02
N ASP A 64 -9.74 -11.59 -3.35
CA ASP A 64 -8.86 -12.54 -4.03
C ASP A 64 -7.39 -12.22 -3.80
N LEU A 65 -7.00 -10.94 -3.90
CA LEU A 65 -5.62 -10.53 -3.64
C LEU A 65 -5.22 -10.76 -2.18
N THR A 66 -6.12 -10.44 -1.23
CA THR A 66 -5.88 -10.70 0.19
C THR A 66 -5.71 -12.21 0.44
N MET A 67 -6.62 -13.03 -0.10
CA MET A 67 -6.56 -14.49 0.00
C MET A 67 -5.29 -15.06 -0.62
N ALA A 68 -4.87 -14.58 -1.79
CA ALA A 68 -3.66 -15.03 -2.46
C ALA A 68 -2.41 -14.73 -1.62
N LEU A 69 -2.32 -13.55 -1.00
CA LEU A 69 -1.23 -13.19 -0.09
C LEU A 69 -1.23 -14.06 1.16
N ASP A 70 -2.39 -14.30 1.77
CA ASP A 70 -2.54 -15.21 2.91
C ASP A 70 -2.13 -16.65 2.59
N HIS A 71 -2.28 -17.07 1.33
CA HIS A 71 -1.82 -18.38 0.87
C HIS A 71 -0.30 -18.44 0.64
N ILE A 72 0.29 -17.37 0.12
CA ILE A 72 1.73 -17.29 -0.18
C ILE A 72 2.56 -17.14 1.09
N ALA A 73 2.12 -16.29 2.02
CA ALA A 73 2.77 -16.01 3.29
C ALA A 73 1.76 -16.10 4.46
N PRO A 74 1.30 -17.31 4.84
CA PRO A 74 0.39 -17.49 5.95
C PRO A 74 1.02 -17.08 7.29
N GLU A 75 0.27 -16.35 8.13
CA GLU A 75 0.67 -16.00 9.51
C GLU A 75 1.03 -17.22 10.37
N SER A 76 0.44 -18.38 10.08
CA SER A 76 0.67 -19.62 10.82
C SER A 76 1.99 -20.32 10.48
N LEU A 77 2.75 -19.84 9.49
CA LEU A 77 4.05 -20.42 9.19
C LEU A 77 5.02 -20.20 10.37
N PRO A 78 5.94 -21.16 10.62
CA PRO A 78 6.89 -21.07 11.73
C PRO A 78 8.04 -20.11 11.39
N TYR A 79 7.71 -18.83 11.23
CA TYR A 79 8.69 -17.78 10.99
C TYR A 79 9.65 -17.64 12.16
N LYS A 80 10.89 -17.25 11.85
CA LYS A 80 11.92 -16.98 12.87
C LYS A 80 11.88 -15.54 13.38
N HIS A 81 11.34 -14.64 12.57
CA HIS A 81 11.16 -13.24 12.92
C HIS A 81 9.80 -13.12 13.59
N THR A 82 9.76 -12.99 14.92
CA THR A 82 8.50 -12.95 15.69
C THR A 82 8.57 -11.86 16.76
N ASP A 83 9.43 -10.87 16.55
CA ASP A 83 9.78 -9.88 17.58
C ASP A 83 8.64 -8.86 17.78
N GLU A 84 7.85 -8.56 16.74
CA GLU A 84 6.77 -7.56 16.80
C GLU A 84 5.35 -8.17 16.79
N GLY A 85 5.22 -9.48 16.65
CA GLY A 85 3.93 -10.18 16.68
C GLY A 85 3.81 -11.29 15.64
N PRO A 86 2.68 -12.02 15.61
CA PRO A 86 2.43 -13.07 14.63
C PRO A 86 2.19 -12.56 13.20
N ASP A 87 1.79 -11.30 13.03
CA ASP A 87 1.52 -10.65 11.74
C ASP A 87 2.74 -9.97 11.11
N ASP A 88 3.77 -9.71 11.91
CA ASP A 88 5.00 -9.01 11.51
C ASP A 88 5.73 -9.73 10.36
N ALA A 89 6.08 -11.00 10.59
CA ALA A 89 6.88 -11.80 9.67
C ALA A 89 6.27 -11.99 8.28
N CYS A 90 4.93 -12.05 8.21
CA CYS A 90 4.21 -12.25 6.97
C CYS A 90 3.95 -10.94 6.21
N GLY A 91 4.04 -9.80 6.90
CA GLY A 91 3.89 -8.48 6.29
C GLY A 91 5.16 -8.03 5.56
N HIS A 92 6.32 -8.51 5.99
CA HIS A 92 7.64 -8.32 5.37
C HIS A 92 7.80 -9.08 4.05
#